data_AF-A0A923T432-F1
#
_entry.id   AF-A0A923T432-F1
#
_cell.length_a   1.000
_cell.length_b   1.000
_cell.length_c   1.000
_cell.angle_alpha   90.00
_cell.angle_beta   90.00
_cell.angle_gamma   90.00
#
_symmetry.space_group_name_H-M   'P 1'
#
loop_
_entity.id
_entity.type
_entity.pdbx_description
1 polymer ?
#
loop_
_entity_poly.entity_id
_entity_poly.type
_entity_poly.pdbx_seq_one_letter_code
_entity_poly.pdbx_strand_id
1 'polypeptide(L)'
;MTVNTVTTAAIHSVHGDAASTARRATIWILGIHEVTGNPSMRHALLTCTALLLLCTVSARAETTVEVLDTFPAGDTVRLGPNQSFYLHLRYQSDQPLRIWARPLFQGSPVAAGTNPSRLHPAGSGEVLGWFFLSEQDAQVDEVQITAGDGSPDGTALVANYPVAVIGTRNPVPDTTAPAWLGELRQQELDAQRAAYEEAMNTPPDATSILLFNGFMLVMFACGILGLFGPAWCIWRWQGGWRLAAAVPGAIMVFFVLRLLVDAVRDPTSHNLWPFEVLMVGGLSTVIIAALLVARRLLGVSAA
;
A
#
# COMPACT_ATOMS: atom_id res chain seq x y z
N MET A 1 -26.12 19.32 -40.26
CA MET A 1 -26.76 20.41 -39.50
C MET A 1 -27.40 19.74 -38.29
N THR A 2 -26.91 19.81 -37.06
CA THR A 2 -26.34 20.95 -36.34
C THR A 2 -25.23 20.46 -35.38
N VAL A 3 -24.39 21.39 -34.95
CA VAL A 3 -23.02 21.22 -34.43
C VAL A 3 -22.96 21.00 -32.91
N ASN A 4 -21.90 20.29 -32.50
CA ASN A 4 -21.33 20.13 -31.15
C ASN A 4 -21.26 21.41 -30.29
N THR A 5 -21.29 21.27 -28.95
CA THR A 5 -20.15 21.67 -28.09
C THR A 5 -20.22 21.08 -26.69
N VAL A 6 -19.03 20.94 -26.10
CA VAL A 6 -18.62 20.16 -24.93
C VAL A 6 -18.44 21.08 -23.70
N THR A 7 -18.34 20.46 -22.52
CA THR A 7 -17.56 20.86 -21.32
C THR A 7 -18.21 21.84 -20.32
N THR A 8 -18.35 21.42 -19.06
CA THR A 8 -17.38 21.70 -17.98
C THR A 8 -17.83 21.07 -16.65
N ALA A 9 -16.84 20.59 -15.89
CA ALA A 9 -16.91 19.84 -14.64
C ALA A 9 -17.27 20.67 -13.39
N ALA A 10 -17.77 19.99 -12.36
CA ALA A 10 -17.52 20.25 -10.93
C ALA A 10 -18.13 19.07 -10.13
N ILE A 11 -17.35 18.09 -9.67
CA ILE A 11 -16.76 18.03 -8.32
C ILE A 11 -17.68 18.67 -7.27
N HIS A 12 -18.50 17.84 -6.63
CA HIS A 12 -19.10 18.17 -5.34
C HIS A 12 -18.81 17.04 -4.35
N SER A 13 -17.76 17.27 -3.56
CA SER A 13 -17.72 17.07 -2.11
C SER A 13 -18.94 16.32 -1.53
N VAL A 14 -18.74 15.04 -1.19
CA VAL A 14 -19.61 14.32 -0.26
C VAL A 14 -19.29 14.83 1.14
N HIS A 15 -19.85 15.99 1.49
CA HIS A 15 -20.09 16.35 2.88
C HIS A 15 -21.31 15.54 3.32
N GLY A 16 -21.08 14.53 4.16
CA GLY A 16 -22.14 13.81 4.84
C GLY A 16 -22.91 14.77 5.74
N ASP A 17 -24.01 15.30 5.21
CA ASP A 17 -24.91 16.21 5.89
C ASP A 17 -25.54 15.50 7.10
N ALA A 18 -25.06 15.83 8.29
CA ALA A 18 -25.66 15.51 9.58
C ALA A 18 -27.15 15.95 9.69
N ALA A 19 -27.58 16.83 8.77
CA ALA A 19 -28.97 17.26 8.61
C ALA A 19 -29.91 16.16 8.10
N SER A 20 -29.41 15.15 7.36
CA SER A 20 -30.26 14.09 6.79
C SER A 20 -30.66 13.03 7.82
N THR A 21 -29.77 12.74 8.77
CA THR A 21 -30.04 11.81 9.89
C THR A 21 -30.95 12.45 10.93
N ALA A 22 -30.83 13.77 11.15
CA ALA A 22 -31.73 14.53 12.02
C ALA A 22 -33.18 14.52 11.51
N ARG A 23 -33.40 14.58 10.18
CA ARG A 23 -34.76 14.54 9.61
C ARG A 23 -35.44 13.17 9.75
N ARG A 24 -34.69 12.06 9.70
CA ARG A 24 -35.25 10.73 9.93
C ARG A 24 -35.54 10.44 11.41
N ALA A 25 -34.75 10.99 12.34
CA ALA A 25 -35.05 10.92 13.77
C ALA A 25 -36.29 11.77 14.14
N THR A 26 -36.49 12.91 13.47
CA THR A 26 -37.65 13.80 13.73
C THR A 26 -38.99 13.14 13.40
N ILE A 27 -39.04 12.23 12.43
CA ILE A 27 -40.29 11.59 11.99
C ILE A 27 -40.74 10.46 12.94
N TRP A 28 -39.83 9.82 13.68
CA TRP A 28 -40.20 8.82 14.70
C TRP A 28 -40.70 9.42 16.01
N ILE A 29 -40.37 10.68 16.30
CA ILE A 29 -40.76 11.36 17.55
C ILE A 29 -42.22 11.86 17.48
N LEU A 30 -42.79 12.08 16.29
CA LEU A 30 -44.17 12.58 16.15
C LEU A 30 -45.27 11.51 16.28
N GLY A 31 -44.93 10.22 16.38
CA GLY A 31 -45.89 9.10 16.36
C GLY A 31 -46.31 8.55 17.73
N ILE A 32 -45.97 9.21 18.84
CA ILE A 32 -46.30 8.72 20.22
C ILE A 32 -47.19 9.75 20.92
N HIS A 33 -48.33 10.10 20.32
CA HIS A 33 -49.19 11.16 20.83
C HIS A 33 -50.44 10.71 21.61
N GLU A 34 -50.63 9.41 21.86
CA GLU A 34 -51.82 8.91 22.57
C GLU A 34 -51.54 7.81 23.60
N VAL A 35 -50.50 7.93 24.42
CA VAL A 35 -50.46 7.12 25.67
C VAL A 35 -49.81 7.94 26.79
N THR A 36 -50.58 8.16 27.87
CA THR A 36 -50.25 8.79 29.17
C THR A 36 -50.40 10.32 29.30
N GLY A 37 -51.57 10.73 29.81
CA GLY A 37 -51.89 12.10 30.23
C GLY A 37 -51.30 12.49 31.58
N ASN A 38 -50.01 12.23 31.82
CA ASN A 38 -49.33 12.68 33.04
C ASN A 38 -48.07 13.49 32.69
N PRO A 39 -48.06 14.83 32.89
CA PRO A 39 -46.93 15.68 32.52
C PRO A 39 -45.64 15.27 33.25
N SER A 40 -45.74 14.68 34.44
CA SER A 40 -44.59 14.17 35.21
C SER A 40 -43.83 13.05 34.49
N MET A 41 -44.54 12.21 33.73
CA MET A 41 -43.97 11.04 33.06
C MET A 41 -43.25 11.42 31.77
N ARG A 42 -43.73 12.47 31.08
CA ARG A 42 -43.07 13.05 29.89
C ARG A 42 -41.72 13.67 30.23
N HIS A 43 -41.63 14.40 31.35
CA HIS A 43 -40.36 14.97 31.81
C HIS A 43 -39.39 13.85 32.22
N ALA A 44 -39.86 12.84 32.95
CA ALA A 44 -39.02 11.68 33.31
C ALA A 44 -38.46 10.94 32.08
N LEU A 45 -39.28 10.73 31.04
CA LEU A 45 -38.84 10.02 29.83
C LEU A 45 -37.85 10.84 28.99
N LEU A 46 -38.08 12.15 28.83
CA LEU A 46 -37.15 13.05 28.13
C LEU A 46 -35.81 13.17 28.87
N THR A 47 -35.84 13.21 30.22
CA THR A 47 -34.63 13.26 31.03
C THR A 47 -33.84 11.95 30.95
N CYS A 48 -34.52 10.79 30.94
CA CYS A 48 -33.89 9.48 30.74
C CYS A 48 -33.27 9.33 29.34
N THR A 49 -33.94 9.85 28.30
CA THR A 49 -33.44 9.78 26.92
C THR A 49 -32.22 10.70 26.72
N ALA A 50 -32.22 11.88 27.35
CA ALA A 50 -31.05 12.76 27.41
C ALA A 50 -29.89 12.11 28.18
N LEU A 51 -30.14 11.47 29.33
CA LEU A 51 -29.11 10.73 30.07
C LEU A 51 -28.52 9.56 29.27
N LEU A 52 -29.35 8.83 28.51
CA LEU A 52 -28.88 7.72 27.65
C LEU A 52 -28.05 8.20 26.46
N LEU A 53 -28.33 9.38 25.91
CA LEU A 53 -27.53 10.02 24.85
C LEU A 53 -26.23 10.66 25.36
N LEU A 54 -26.17 11.07 26.63
CA LEU A 54 -24.95 11.57 27.28
C LEU A 54 -23.99 10.44 27.69
N CYS A 55 -24.46 9.20 27.81
CA CYS A 55 -23.62 8.04 28.16
C CYS A 55 -22.93 7.36 26.98
N THR A 56 -23.13 7.79 25.73
CA THR A 56 -22.49 7.17 24.55
C THR A 56 -21.18 7.84 24.12
N VAL A 57 -20.66 8.78 24.90
CA VAL A 57 -19.28 9.23 24.71
C VAL A 57 -18.36 8.16 25.29
N SER A 58 -17.97 7.19 24.47
CA SER A 58 -16.82 6.34 24.79
C SER A 58 -15.63 7.27 24.99
N ALA A 59 -15.25 7.49 26.24
CA ALA A 59 -13.95 8.06 26.56
C ALA A 59 -12.91 7.09 26.02
N ARG A 60 -12.33 7.41 24.86
CA ARG A 60 -11.16 6.69 24.34
C ARG A 60 -9.97 7.16 25.17
N ALA A 61 -9.32 6.23 25.86
CA ALA A 61 -8.03 6.48 26.47
C ALA A 61 -7.02 6.82 25.38
N GLU A 62 -6.14 7.77 25.70
CA GLU A 62 -5.05 8.17 24.82
C GLU A 62 -4.09 6.99 24.60
N THR A 63 -3.71 6.74 23.35
CA THR A 63 -2.73 5.70 23.02
C THR A 63 -1.37 6.11 23.58
N THR A 64 -0.76 5.25 24.38
CA THR A 64 0.57 5.49 24.95
C THR A 64 1.56 4.45 24.45
N VAL A 65 2.79 4.90 24.20
CA VAL A 65 3.93 4.04 23.86
C VAL A 65 5.13 4.49 24.66
N GLU A 66 5.80 3.53 25.30
CA GLU A 66 6.99 3.75 26.12
C GLU A 66 8.13 2.87 25.64
N VAL A 67 9.34 3.41 25.62
CA VAL A 67 10.56 2.64 25.37
C VAL A 67 11.03 2.05 26.70
N LEU A 68 11.02 0.73 26.81
CA LEU A 68 11.48 0.02 28.00
C LEU A 68 13.01 -0.12 27.99
N ASP A 69 13.54 -0.61 26.88
CA ASP A 69 14.96 -0.92 26.70
C ASP A 69 15.38 -0.75 25.24
N THR A 70 16.70 -0.69 25.02
CA THR A 70 17.27 -0.66 23.66
C THR A 70 18.45 -1.61 23.53
N PHE A 71 18.67 -2.09 22.31
CA PHE A 71 19.84 -2.91 21.99
C PHE A 71 20.43 -2.53 20.62
N PRO A 72 21.75 -2.32 20.49
CA PRO A 72 22.74 -2.26 21.57
C PRO A 72 22.45 -1.16 22.58
N ALA A 73 22.77 -1.37 23.85
CA ALA A 73 22.58 -0.38 24.91
C ALA A 73 23.85 0.45 25.09
N GLY A 74 23.70 1.73 25.45
CA GLY A 74 24.81 2.62 25.82
C GLY A 74 24.51 4.09 25.54
N ASP A 75 25.32 4.97 26.12
CA ASP A 75 25.18 6.43 25.97
C ASP A 75 25.51 6.90 24.54
N THR A 76 26.36 6.16 23.82
CA THR A 76 26.64 6.38 22.40
C THR A 76 26.85 5.05 21.72
N VAL A 77 25.93 4.70 20.83
CA VAL A 77 25.90 3.41 20.14
C VAL A 77 26.48 3.57 18.75
N ARG A 78 27.43 2.70 18.41
CA ARG A 78 27.99 2.62 17.06
C ARG A 78 27.35 1.44 16.35
N LEU A 79 26.82 1.66 15.15
CA LEU A 79 26.26 0.60 14.30
C LEU A 79 27.21 0.33 13.14
N GLY A 80 27.66 -0.92 13.03
CA GLY A 80 28.38 -1.38 11.86
C GLY A 80 27.45 -1.57 10.65
N PRO A 81 28.02 -1.90 9.48
CA PRO A 81 27.22 -2.26 8.30
C PRO A 81 26.31 -3.45 8.61
N ASN A 82 25.04 -3.39 8.17
CA ASN A 82 24.00 -4.40 8.42
C ASN A 82 23.64 -4.65 9.90
N GLN A 83 24.08 -3.79 10.81
CA GLN A 83 23.67 -3.86 12.22
C GLN A 83 22.44 -2.98 12.45
N SER A 84 21.48 -3.49 13.22
CA SER A 84 20.27 -2.75 13.57
C SER A 84 20.32 -2.30 15.02
N PHE A 85 19.72 -1.14 15.28
CA PHE A 85 19.33 -0.69 16.60
C PHE A 85 17.88 -1.12 16.85
N TYR A 86 17.65 -1.72 18.00
CA TYR A 86 16.37 -2.30 18.41
C TYR A 86 15.82 -1.52 19.60
N LEU A 87 14.51 -1.28 19.57
CA LEU A 87 13.74 -0.67 20.64
C LEU A 87 12.74 -1.70 21.17
N HIS A 88 12.76 -1.91 22.47
CA HIS A 88 11.74 -2.65 23.19
C HIS A 88 10.66 -1.66 23.61
N LEU A 89 9.50 -1.74 22.97
CA LEU A 89 8.41 -0.79 23.18
C LEU A 89 7.26 -1.48 23.91
N ARG A 90 6.65 -0.78 24.87
CA ARG A 90 5.37 -1.16 25.47
C ARG A 90 4.30 -0.20 25.00
N TYR A 91 3.15 -0.71 24.59
CA TYR A 91 2.01 0.11 24.18
C TYR A 91 0.78 -0.20 25.00
N GLN A 92 -0.11 0.79 25.08
CA GLN A 92 -1.48 0.65 25.54
C GLN A 92 -2.43 1.45 24.65
N SER A 93 -3.53 0.83 24.22
CA SER A 93 -4.51 1.46 23.34
C SER A 93 -5.87 0.79 23.42
N ASP A 94 -6.93 1.57 23.27
CA ASP A 94 -8.30 1.04 23.19
C ASP A 94 -8.66 0.55 21.78
N GLN A 95 -7.80 0.81 20.79
CA GLN A 95 -8.02 0.44 19.39
C GLN A 95 -6.82 -0.29 18.82
N PRO A 96 -7.02 -1.18 17.82
CA PRO A 96 -5.93 -1.73 17.06
C PRO A 96 -5.10 -0.61 16.42
N LEU A 97 -3.78 -0.74 16.45
CA LEU A 97 -2.88 0.30 15.95
C LEU A 97 -1.63 -0.27 15.30
N ARG A 98 -0.92 0.59 14.60
CA ARG A 98 0.42 0.40 14.06
C ARG A 98 1.36 1.37 14.77
N ILE A 99 2.58 0.94 15.05
CA ILE A 99 3.64 1.74 15.70
C ILE A 99 4.82 1.88 14.74
N TRP A 100 5.28 3.10 14.50
CA TRP A 100 6.47 3.38 13.70
C TRP A 100 7.53 4.09 14.54
N ALA A 101 8.78 3.64 14.43
CA ALA A 101 9.94 4.29 15.00
C ALA A 101 10.77 4.91 13.86
N ARG A 102 10.84 6.25 13.83
CA ARG A 102 11.58 7.00 12.81
C ARG A 102 12.83 7.63 13.45
N PRO A 103 14.04 7.34 12.94
CA PRO A 103 15.25 8.01 13.41
C PRO A 103 15.38 9.41 12.81
N LEU A 104 15.70 10.38 13.66
CA LEU A 104 15.93 11.79 13.32
C LEU A 104 17.32 12.22 13.76
N PHE A 105 17.85 13.23 13.07
CA PHE A 105 19.03 13.99 13.45
C PHE A 105 18.71 15.47 13.32
N GLN A 106 18.84 16.24 14.41
CA GLN A 106 18.55 17.67 14.44
C GLN A 106 17.15 18.00 13.89
N GLY A 107 16.16 17.15 14.22
CA GLY A 107 14.77 17.28 13.77
C GLY A 107 14.50 16.87 12.31
N SER A 108 15.51 16.40 11.57
CA SER A 108 15.36 15.92 10.19
C SER A 108 15.42 14.39 10.11
N PRO A 109 14.58 13.72 9.30
CA PRO A 109 14.65 12.27 9.12
C PRO A 109 16.01 11.82 8.58
N VAL A 110 16.55 10.73 9.13
CA VAL A 110 17.81 10.12 8.70
C VAL A 110 17.54 9.03 7.66
N ALA A 111 18.44 8.89 6.69
CA ALA A 111 18.39 7.79 5.71
C ALA A 111 18.64 6.44 6.39
N ALA A 112 17.55 5.77 6.77
CA ALA A 112 17.55 4.54 7.52
C ALA A 112 16.48 3.56 7.00
N GLY A 113 16.78 2.27 7.07
CA GLY A 113 15.75 1.24 6.93
C GLY A 113 15.11 0.99 8.29
N THR A 114 13.78 0.93 8.33
CA THR A 114 13.02 0.73 9.57
C THR A 114 12.12 -0.50 9.46
N ASN A 115 11.74 -1.07 10.60
CA ASN A 115 10.78 -2.16 10.65
C ASN A 115 9.41 -1.75 10.04
N PRO A 116 8.80 -2.60 9.19
CA PRO A 116 7.42 -2.37 8.75
C PRO A 116 6.44 -2.54 9.90
N SER A 117 5.59 -1.53 10.11
CA SER A 117 4.61 -1.57 11.20
C SER A 117 3.41 -2.46 10.87
N ARG A 118 3.30 -3.59 11.57
CA ARG A 118 2.14 -4.48 11.52
C ARG A 118 0.98 -3.95 12.37
N LEU A 119 -0.21 -4.49 12.16
CA LEU A 119 -1.36 -4.20 13.01
C LEU A 119 -1.22 -4.95 14.35
N HIS A 120 -1.28 -4.21 15.45
CA HIS A 120 -1.34 -4.73 16.81
C HIS A 120 -2.78 -4.66 17.33
N PRO A 121 -3.25 -5.64 18.11
CA PRO A 121 -4.59 -5.63 18.67
C PRO A 121 -4.75 -4.51 19.71
N ALA A 122 -6.01 -4.16 20.02
CA ALA A 122 -6.32 -3.29 21.15
C ALA A 122 -5.91 -3.96 22.49
N GLY A 123 -5.62 -3.14 23.48
CA GLY A 123 -5.15 -3.55 24.81
C GLY A 123 -3.73 -3.07 25.06
N SER A 124 -2.98 -3.84 25.84
CA SER A 124 -1.57 -3.60 26.14
C SER A 124 -0.69 -4.71 25.59
N GLY A 125 0.50 -4.37 25.12
CA GLY A 125 1.47 -5.35 24.68
C GLY A 125 2.86 -4.79 24.51
N GLU A 126 3.79 -5.66 24.16
CA GLU A 126 5.18 -5.31 23.87
C GLU A 126 5.46 -5.55 22.38
N VAL A 127 6.26 -4.66 21.79
CA VAL A 127 6.60 -4.71 20.36
C VAL A 127 8.07 -4.37 20.14
N LEU A 128 8.59 -4.90 19.03
CA LEU A 128 9.97 -4.70 18.60
C LEU A 128 10.03 -3.63 17.51
N GLY A 129 10.53 -2.45 17.86
CA GLY A 129 10.97 -1.47 16.86
C GLY A 129 12.41 -1.76 16.44
N TRP A 130 12.76 -1.53 15.17
CA TRP A 130 14.17 -1.51 14.78
C TRP A 130 14.43 -0.58 13.60
N PHE A 131 15.67 -0.10 13.52
CA PHE A 131 16.19 0.59 12.34
C PHE A 131 17.67 0.27 12.12
N PHE A 132 18.14 0.42 10.88
CA PHE A 132 19.56 0.43 10.54
C PHE A 132 19.89 1.65 9.70
N LEU A 133 21.14 2.12 9.78
CA LEU A 133 21.59 3.29 9.03
C LEU A 133 22.06 2.87 7.65
N SER A 134 21.55 3.55 6.62
CA SER A 134 21.94 3.28 5.22
C SER A 134 23.24 3.98 4.85
N GLU A 135 23.49 5.13 5.47
CA GLU A 135 24.68 5.94 5.23
C GLU A 135 25.73 5.72 6.32
N GLN A 136 26.99 5.79 5.88
CA GLN A 136 28.14 5.79 6.77
C GLN A 136 28.23 7.15 7.46
N ASP A 137 28.62 7.18 8.74
CA ASP A 137 28.73 8.40 9.54
C ASP A 137 27.40 9.14 9.78
N ALA A 138 26.26 8.54 9.38
CA ALA A 138 24.93 9.02 9.76
C ALA A 138 24.79 9.02 11.28
N GLN A 139 24.16 10.07 11.80
CA GLN A 139 23.93 10.25 13.23
C GLN A 139 22.43 10.26 13.48
N VAL A 140 22.02 9.81 14.66
CA VAL A 140 20.64 9.87 15.16
C VAL A 140 20.70 10.41 16.57
N ASP A 141 19.98 11.50 16.84
CA ASP A 141 19.86 12.10 18.16
C ASP A 141 18.48 11.87 18.80
N GLU A 142 17.49 11.49 18.00
CA GLU A 142 16.12 11.25 18.44
C GLU A 142 15.47 10.13 17.63
N VAL A 143 14.66 9.31 18.29
CA VAL A 143 13.72 8.40 17.65
C VAL A 143 12.31 8.90 17.91
N GLN A 144 11.63 9.32 16.85
CA GLN A 144 10.25 9.73 16.89
C GLN A 144 9.36 8.48 16.77
N ILE A 145 8.49 8.27 17.75
CA ILE A 145 7.58 7.14 17.81
C ILE A 145 6.17 7.63 17.55
N THR A 146 5.59 7.17 16.45
CA THR A 146 4.22 7.49 16.05
C THR A 146 3.35 6.24 16.13
N ALA A 147 2.07 6.42 16.43
CA ALA A 147 1.14 5.32 16.56
C ALA A 147 -0.26 5.69 16.05
N GLY A 148 -0.93 4.74 15.40
CA GLY A 148 -2.25 4.97 14.84
C GLY A 148 -2.67 4.01 13.74
N ASP A 149 -3.60 4.43 12.89
CA ASP A 149 -4.15 3.61 11.80
C ASP A 149 -3.33 3.64 10.50
N GLY A 150 -2.35 4.55 10.42
CA GLY A 150 -1.48 4.75 9.25
C GLY A 150 -1.94 5.85 8.30
N SER A 151 -3.09 6.47 8.58
CA SER A 151 -3.53 7.68 7.89
C SER A 151 -2.83 8.92 8.47
N PRO A 152 -2.72 10.03 7.70
CA PRO A 152 -2.12 11.27 8.19
C PRO A 152 -2.83 11.85 9.42
N ASP A 153 -4.16 11.73 9.49
CA ASP A 153 -4.97 12.31 10.56
C ASP A 153 -5.18 11.34 11.75
N GLY A 154 -5.01 10.04 11.51
CA GLY A 154 -5.18 8.98 12.51
C GLY A 154 -3.88 8.44 13.10
N THR A 155 -2.73 9.03 12.73
CA THR A 155 -1.40 8.65 13.23
C THR A 155 -0.78 9.79 14.02
N ALA A 156 -0.78 9.65 15.35
CA ALA A 156 -0.28 10.68 16.25
C ALA A 156 1.16 10.40 16.67
N LEU A 157 1.89 11.46 17.00
CA LEU A 157 3.14 11.37 17.74
C LEU A 157 2.82 10.98 19.18
N VAL A 158 3.39 9.87 19.66
CA VAL A 158 3.10 9.32 21.00
C VAL A 158 4.32 9.34 21.92
N ALA A 159 5.54 9.32 21.38
CA ALA A 159 6.75 9.48 22.17
C ALA A 159 7.93 10.00 21.31
N ASN A 160 8.84 10.72 21.96
CA ASN A 160 10.17 11.02 21.42
C ASN A 160 11.19 10.39 22.36
N TYR A 161 12.11 9.60 21.81
CA TYR A 161 13.13 8.91 22.59
C TYR A 161 14.52 9.43 22.21
N PRO A 162 15.21 10.16 23.12
CA PRO A 162 16.53 10.68 22.85
C PRO A 162 17.55 9.54 22.80
N VAL A 163 18.42 9.55 21.79
CA VAL A 163 19.47 8.55 21.59
C VAL A 163 20.74 9.21 21.08
N ALA A 164 21.87 8.50 21.08
CA ALA A 164 23.03 8.89 20.30
C ALA A 164 23.53 7.67 19.53
N VAL A 165 23.10 7.55 18.27
CA VAL A 165 23.47 6.42 17.39
C VAL A 165 24.29 6.94 16.22
N ILE A 166 25.42 6.30 15.94
CA ILE A 166 26.37 6.70 14.90
C ILE A 166 26.68 5.52 13.99
N GLY A 167 26.50 5.68 12.69
CA GLY A 167 26.91 4.70 11.68
C GLY A 167 28.43 4.66 11.54
N THR A 168 29.03 3.47 11.51
CA THR A 168 30.47 3.27 11.33
C THR A 168 30.75 2.28 10.21
N ARG A 169 31.91 2.45 9.55
CA ARG A 169 32.42 1.50 8.54
C ARG A 169 33.00 0.24 9.16
N ASN A 170 33.52 0.36 10.37
CA ASN A 170 34.15 -0.76 11.05
C ASN A 170 33.08 -1.70 11.63
N PRO A 171 33.23 -3.02 11.45
CA PRO A 171 32.40 -3.97 12.18
C PRO A 171 32.46 -3.68 13.68
N VAL A 172 31.29 -3.52 14.29
CA VAL A 172 31.18 -3.38 15.73
C VAL A 172 30.98 -4.79 16.28
N PRO A 173 31.73 -5.20 17.32
CA PRO A 173 31.57 -6.52 17.91
C PRO A 173 30.13 -6.76 18.36
N ASP A 174 29.59 -7.92 18.05
CA ASP A 174 28.27 -8.32 18.54
C ASP A 174 28.32 -8.45 20.06
N THR A 175 27.56 -7.59 20.73
CA THR A 175 27.29 -7.72 22.16
C THR A 175 26.26 -8.82 22.40
N THR A 176 26.30 -9.45 23.58
CA THR A 176 25.30 -10.46 23.94
C THR A 176 23.90 -9.84 23.92
N ALA A 177 23.04 -10.37 23.05
CA ALA A 177 21.67 -9.89 22.93
C ALA A 177 20.85 -10.23 24.20
N PRO A 178 19.98 -9.33 24.66
CA PRO A 178 19.08 -9.60 25.77
C PRO A 178 18.01 -10.62 25.38
N ALA A 179 17.46 -11.33 26.37
CA ALA A 179 16.46 -12.39 26.14
C ALA A 179 15.20 -11.89 25.42
N TRP A 180 14.72 -10.70 25.80
CA TRP A 180 13.52 -10.09 25.20
C TRP A 180 13.63 -9.94 23.68
N LEU A 181 14.83 -9.71 23.14
CA LEU A 181 15.02 -9.53 21.70
C LEU A 181 14.73 -10.82 20.94
N GLY A 182 15.13 -11.96 21.49
CA GLY A 182 14.83 -13.27 20.93
C GLY A 182 13.34 -13.58 20.99
N GLU A 183 12.71 -13.31 22.14
CA GLU A 183 11.29 -13.55 22.39
C GLU A 183 10.40 -12.71 21.45
N LEU A 184 10.62 -11.39 21.38
CA LEU A 184 9.83 -10.51 20.51
C LEU A 184 10.05 -10.81 19.03
N ARG A 185 11.27 -11.17 18.62
CA ARG A 185 11.52 -11.59 17.23
C ARG A 185 10.75 -12.86 16.88
N GLN A 186 10.71 -13.83 17.79
CA GLN A 186 9.92 -15.04 17.58
C GLN A 186 8.43 -14.73 17.49
N GLN A 187 7.90 -13.88 18.38
CA GLN A 187 6.52 -13.41 18.30
C GLN A 187 6.20 -12.68 16.98
N GLU A 188 7.17 -11.94 16.44
CA GLU A 188 7.07 -11.28 15.13
C GLU A 188 6.98 -12.29 13.99
N LEU A 189 7.84 -13.30 13.99
CA LEU A 189 7.82 -14.38 13.00
C LEU A 189 6.52 -15.19 13.05
N ASP A 190 6.02 -15.50 14.25
CA ASP A 190 4.79 -16.27 14.43
C ASP A 190 3.57 -15.47 13.96
N ALA A 191 3.50 -14.17 14.27
CA ALA A 191 2.44 -13.30 13.78
C ALA A 191 2.46 -13.13 12.25
N GLN A 192 3.65 -12.98 11.66
CA GLN A 192 3.79 -12.92 10.20
C GLN A 192 3.36 -14.23 9.53
N ARG A 193 3.70 -15.38 10.12
CA ARG A 193 3.27 -16.68 9.62
C ARG A 193 1.75 -16.84 9.70
N ALA A 194 1.14 -16.48 10.83
CA ALA A 194 -0.31 -16.53 11.00
C ALA A 194 -1.03 -15.62 10.00
N ALA A 195 -0.55 -14.39 9.79
CA ALA A 195 -1.11 -13.47 8.80
C ALA A 195 -0.96 -13.99 7.35
N TYR A 196 0.17 -14.63 7.04
CA TYR A 196 0.38 -15.27 5.74
C TYR A 196 -0.57 -16.45 5.52
N GLU A 197 -0.74 -17.31 6.54
CA GLU A 197 -1.69 -18.42 6.50
C GLU A 197 -3.13 -17.94 6.34
N GLU A 198 -3.53 -16.88 7.06
CA GLU A 198 -4.84 -16.26 6.90
C GLU A 198 -5.05 -15.71 5.49
N ALA A 199 -4.04 -15.01 4.93
CA ALA A 199 -4.09 -14.49 3.57
C ALA A 199 -4.20 -15.61 2.51
N MET A 200 -3.52 -16.74 2.70
CA MET A 200 -3.60 -17.89 1.80
C MET A 200 -4.92 -18.67 1.92
N ASN A 201 -5.50 -18.71 3.11
CA ASN A 201 -6.76 -19.41 3.36
C ASN A 201 -8.00 -18.55 3.05
N THR A 202 -7.84 -17.24 2.90
CA THR A 202 -8.91 -16.33 2.50
C THR A 202 -9.16 -16.47 1.00
N PRO A 203 -10.35 -16.94 0.57
CA PRO A 203 -10.67 -17.03 -0.85
C PRO A 203 -10.63 -15.63 -1.48
N PRO A 204 -10.06 -15.48 -2.68
CA PRO A 204 -10.07 -14.20 -3.39
C PRO A 204 -11.51 -13.72 -3.61
N ASP A 205 -11.74 -12.42 -3.47
CA ASP A 205 -13.05 -11.86 -3.76
C ASP A 205 -13.35 -11.91 -5.27
N ALA A 206 -14.66 -12.00 -5.61
CA ALA A 206 -15.08 -12.14 -7.00
C ALA A 206 -14.62 -10.99 -7.91
N THR A 207 -14.49 -9.77 -7.37
CA THR A 207 -14.02 -8.61 -8.12
C THR A 207 -12.54 -8.74 -8.45
N SER A 208 -11.71 -9.14 -7.50
CA SER A 208 -10.29 -9.43 -7.73
C SER A 208 -10.10 -10.56 -8.72
N ILE A 209 -10.89 -11.64 -8.64
CA ILE A 209 -10.86 -12.74 -9.62
C ILE A 209 -11.17 -12.22 -11.03
N LEU A 210 -12.23 -11.43 -11.17
CA LEU A 210 -12.63 -10.87 -12.47
C LEU A 210 -11.57 -9.93 -13.03
N LEU A 211 -11.04 -9.02 -12.21
CA LEU A 211 -10.00 -8.07 -12.61
C LEU A 211 -8.72 -8.79 -13.00
N PHE A 212 -8.27 -9.75 -12.19
CA PHE A 212 -7.07 -10.53 -12.47
C PHE A 212 -7.22 -11.33 -13.77
N ASN A 213 -8.33 -12.08 -13.92
CA ASN A 213 -8.56 -12.87 -15.12
C ASN A 213 -8.75 -11.98 -16.37
N GLY A 214 -9.45 -10.87 -16.25
CA GLY A 214 -9.62 -9.89 -17.33
C GLY A 214 -8.29 -9.29 -17.75
N PHE A 215 -7.47 -8.87 -16.78
CA PHE A 215 -6.12 -8.36 -17.02
C PHE A 215 -5.25 -9.42 -17.71
N MET A 216 -5.24 -10.66 -17.21
CA MET A 216 -4.48 -11.76 -17.78
C MET A 216 -4.90 -12.07 -19.22
N LEU A 217 -6.21 -12.04 -19.51
CA LEU A 217 -6.72 -12.24 -20.87
C LEU A 217 -6.30 -11.10 -21.81
N VAL A 218 -6.35 -9.85 -21.36
CA VAL A 218 -5.85 -8.69 -22.13
C VAL A 218 -4.35 -8.83 -22.39
N MET A 219 -3.55 -9.16 -21.37
CA MET A 219 -2.11 -9.39 -21.51
C MET A 219 -1.83 -10.49 -22.54
N PHE A 220 -2.54 -11.61 -22.47
CA PHE A 220 -2.39 -12.71 -23.40
C PHE A 220 -2.80 -12.33 -24.82
N ALA A 221 -3.91 -11.60 -24.98
CA ALA A 221 -4.35 -11.08 -26.26
C ALA A 221 -3.32 -10.11 -26.87
N CYS A 222 -2.74 -9.21 -26.06
CA CYS A 222 -1.64 -8.34 -26.48
C CYS A 222 -0.40 -9.13 -26.89
N GLY A 223 -0.03 -10.19 -26.17
CA GLY A 223 1.09 -11.06 -26.56
C GLY A 223 0.87 -11.70 -27.93
N ILE A 224 -0.32 -12.28 -28.16
CA ILE A 224 -0.71 -12.88 -29.44
C ILE A 224 -0.74 -11.84 -30.57
N LEU A 225 -1.41 -10.70 -30.34
CA LEU A 225 -1.51 -9.64 -31.35
C LEU A 225 -0.15 -9.02 -31.66
N GLY A 226 0.74 -8.90 -30.68
CA GLY A 226 2.08 -8.38 -30.85
C GLY A 226 2.96 -9.27 -31.71
N LEU A 227 2.80 -10.58 -31.55
CA LEU A 227 3.55 -11.58 -32.30
C LEU A 227 3.01 -11.76 -33.72
N PHE A 228 1.70 -11.91 -33.87
CA PHE A 228 1.07 -12.28 -35.15
C PHE A 228 0.49 -11.08 -35.92
N GLY A 229 0.18 -9.97 -35.26
CA GLY A 229 -0.38 -8.77 -35.86
C GLY A 229 0.48 -8.17 -36.97
N PRO A 230 1.81 -8.02 -36.78
CA PRO A 230 2.70 -7.58 -37.86
C PRO A 230 2.67 -8.52 -39.07
N ALA A 231 2.73 -9.84 -38.85
CA ALA A 231 2.69 -10.82 -39.94
C ALA A 231 1.38 -10.73 -40.75
N TRP A 232 0.25 -10.60 -40.06
CA TRP A 232 -1.05 -10.41 -40.70
C TRP A 232 -1.11 -9.10 -41.50
N CYS A 233 -0.63 -7.99 -40.92
CA CYS A 233 -0.58 -6.70 -41.60
C CYS A 233 0.35 -6.72 -42.83
N ILE A 234 1.50 -7.38 -42.74
CA ILE A 234 2.43 -7.54 -43.87
C ILE A 234 1.78 -8.30 -45.02
N TRP A 235 1.01 -9.35 -44.70
CA TRP A 235 0.30 -10.15 -45.71
C TRP A 235 -0.85 -9.38 -46.36
N ARG A 236 -1.60 -8.59 -45.58
CA ARG A 236 -2.82 -7.92 -46.06
C ARG A 236 -2.56 -6.55 -46.69
N TRP A 237 -1.53 -5.84 -46.24
CA TRP A 237 -1.29 -4.45 -46.64
C TRP A 237 -0.35 -4.36 -47.84
N GLN A 238 -0.52 -3.30 -48.64
CA GLN A 238 0.27 -3.04 -49.83
C GLN A 238 1.01 -1.69 -49.71
N GLY A 239 2.10 -1.55 -50.45
CA GLY A 239 2.89 -0.32 -50.50
C GLY A 239 3.58 0.04 -49.17
N GLY A 240 3.69 1.34 -48.88
CA GLY A 240 4.41 1.86 -47.70
C GLY A 240 3.88 1.35 -46.36
N TRP A 241 2.59 1.02 -46.27
CA TRP A 241 1.98 0.44 -45.06
C TRP A 241 2.53 -0.93 -44.73
N ARG A 242 2.84 -1.74 -45.76
CA ARG A 242 3.48 -3.05 -45.57
C ARG A 242 4.86 -2.90 -44.95
N LEU A 243 5.62 -1.90 -45.40
CA LEU A 243 6.95 -1.60 -44.86
C LEU A 243 6.85 -1.10 -43.41
N ALA A 244 5.87 -0.24 -43.11
CA ALA A 244 5.62 0.24 -41.75
C ALA A 244 5.26 -0.91 -40.78
N ALA A 245 4.44 -1.87 -41.21
CA ALA A 245 4.12 -3.07 -40.42
C ALA A 245 5.29 -4.07 -40.31
N ALA A 246 6.22 -4.06 -41.26
CA ALA A 246 7.41 -4.90 -41.22
C ALA A 246 8.39 -4.50 -40.10
N VAL A 247 8.42 -3.23 -39.70
CA VAL A 247 9.30 -2.74 -38.64
C VAL A 247 9.06 -3.44 -37.29
N PRO A 248 7.85 -3.41 -36.69
CA PRO A 248 7.60 -4.13 -35.43
C PRO A 248 7.76 -5.64 -35.60
N GLY A 249 7.43 -6.20 -36.77
CA GLY A 249 7.67 -7.63 -37.07
C GLY A 249 9.15 -8.01 -37.04
N ALA A 250 10.02 -7.20 -37.66
CA ALA A 250 11.46 -7.43 -37.67
C ALA A 250 12.07 -7.32 -36.27
N ILE A 251 11.62 -6.35 -35.47
CA ILE A 251 12.02 -6.23 -34.05
C ILE A 251 11.65 -7.49 -33.27
N MET A 252 10.41 -7.98 -33.45
CA MET A 252 9.94 -9.18 -32.76
C MET A 252 10.75 -10.42 -33.16
N VAL A 253 11.00 -10.61 -34.46
CA VAL A 253 11.81 -11.73 -34.97
C VAL A 253 13.24 -11.65 -34.42
N PHE A 254 13.87 -10.48 -34.47
CA PHE A 254 15.21 -10.28 -33.93
C PHE A 254 15.26 -10.61 -32.43
N PHE A 255 14.29 -10.12 -31.66
CA PHE A 255 14.20 -10.36 -30.22
C PHE A 255 14.07 -11.85 -29.90
N VAL A 256 13.13 -12.56 -30.55
CA VAL A 256 12.94 -14.00 -30.33
C VAL A 256 14.18 -14.79 -30.73
N LEU A 257 14.83 -14.46 -31.84
CA LEU A 257 16.07 -15.13 -32.25
C LEU A 257 17.20 -14.91 -31.25
N ARG A 258 17.37 -13.67 -30.76
CA ARG A 258 18.35 -13.36 -29.72
C ARG A 258 18.08 -14.17 -28.46
N LEU A 259 16.83 -14.19 -28.00
CA LEU A 259 16.42 -14.92 -26.81
C LEU A 259 16.71 -16.42 -26.94
N LEU A 260 16.45 -17.02 -28.11
CA LEU A 260 16.79 -18.42 -28.36
C LEU A 260 18.30 -18.68 -28.33
N VAL A 261 19.10 -17.78 -28.93
CA VAL A 261 20.57 -17.91 -28.92
C VAL A 261 21.13 -17.77 -27.52
N ASP A 262 20.65 -16.78 -26.76
CA ASP A 262 21.11 -16.50 -25.40
C ASP A 262 20.67 -17.63 -24.44
N ALA A 263 19.47 -18.17 -24.58
CA ALA A 263 19.00 -19.33 -23.80
C ALA A 263 19.80 -20.63 -24.08
N VAL A 264 20.26 -20.83 -25.32
CA VAL A 264 21.14 -21.97 -25.67
C VAL A 264 22.54 -21.78 -25.10
N ARG A 265 23.05 -20.55 -25.03
CA ARG A 265 24.37 -20.23 -24.46
C ARG A 265 24.37 -20.30 -22.94
N ASP A 266 23.32 -19.77 -22.33
CA ASP A 266 23.13 -19.73 -20.89
C ASP A 266 21.63 -19.84 -20.56
N PRO A 267 21.16 -21.02 -20.14
CA PRO A 267 19.76 -21.24 -19.76
C PRO A 267 19.27 -20.36 -18.62
N THR A 268 20.17 -19.75 -17.83
CA THR A 268 19.82 -18.90 -16.68
C THR A 268 19.69 -17.41 -17.03
N SER A 269 20.06 -17.02 -18.25
CA SER A 269 20.07 -15.62 -18.70
C SER A 269 18.68 -15.01 -18.89
N HIS A 270 17.66 -15.83 -19.16
CA HIS A 270 16.30 -15.40 -19.50
C HIS A 270 15.22 -16.12 -18.68
N ASN A 271 15.36 -16.13 -17.34
CA ASN A 271 14.37 -16.75 -16.44
C ASN A 271 12.98 -16.09 -16.51
N LEU A 272 12.90 -14.89 -17.08
CA LEU A 272 11.67 -14.12 -17.27
C LEU A 272 11.25 -14.02 -18.74
N TRP A 273 11.72 -14.94 -19.59
CA TRP A 273 11.45 -14.91 -21.04
C TRP A 273 9.97 -14.71 -21.42
N PRO A 274 8.95 -15.27 -20.72
CA PRO A 274 7.56 -15.02 -21.10
C PRO A 274 7.18 -13.54 -20.93
N PHE A 275 7.68 -12.88 -19.89
CA PHE A 275 7.45 -11.46 -19.65
C PHE A 275 8.20 -10.59 -20.66
N GLU A 276 9.43 -10.95 -21.01
CA GLU A 276 10.19 -10.21 -22.01
C GLU A 276 9.51 -10.24 -23.39
N VAL A 277 9.05 -11.43 -23.82
CA VAL A 277 8.26 -11.61 -25.05
C VAL A 277 6.98 -10.79 -24.99
N LEU A 278 6.30 -10.74 -23.83
CA LEU A 278 5.07 -9.99 -23.66
C LEU A 278 5.31 -8.48 -23.71
N MET A 279 6.39 -7.96 -23.14
CA MET A 279 6.74 -6.54 -23.21
C MET A 279 7.03 -6.09 -24.65
N VAL A 280 7.85 -6.86 -25.37
CA VAL A 280 8.18 -6.56 -26.78
C VAL A 280 6.94 -6.74 -27.68
N GLY A 281 6.15 -7.79 -27.45
CA GLY A 281 4.87 -7.99 -28.11
C GLY A 281 3.85 -6.89 -27.81
N GLY A 282 3.81 -6.39 -26.58
CA GLY A 282 2.96 -5.26 -26.18
C GLY A 282 3.31 -4.00 -26.96
N LEU A 283 4.60 -3.66 -27.06
CA LEU A 283 5.07 -2.55 -27.89
C LEU A 283 4.70 -2.74 -29.36
N SER A 284 4.91 -3.95 -29.91
CA SER A 284 4.51 -4.30 -31.27
C SER A 284 3.00 -4.10 -31.49
N THR A 285 2.16 -4.52 -30.54
CA THR A 285 0.71 -4.34 -30.58
C THR A 285 0.33 -2.87 -30.62
N VAL A 286 0.95 -2.02 -29.79
CA VAL A 286 0.70 -0.58 -29.76
C VAL A 286 1.06 0.06 -31.10
N ILE A 287 2.21 -0.32 -31.70
CA ILE A 287 2.64 0.19 -33.00
C ILE A 287 1.64 -0.21 -34.09
N ILE A 288 1.23 -1.48 -34.14
CA ILE A 288 0.24 -1.96 -35.12
C ILE A 288 -1.12 -1.29 -34.93
N ALA A 289 -1.58 -1.09 -33.70
CA ALA A 289 -2.81 -0.38 -33.40
C ALA A 289 -2.74 1.09 -33.87
N ALA A 290 -1.62 1.78 -33.61
CA ALA A 290 -1.41 3.15 -34.09
C ALA A 290 -1.41 3.22 -35.62
N LEU A 291 -0.78 2.27 -36.30
CA LEU A 291 -0.80 2.18 -37.77
C LEU A 291 -2.21 1.94 -38.31
N LEU A 292 -3.00 1.08 -37.67
CA LEU A 292 -4.40 0.83 -38.02
C LEU A 292 -5.25 2.10 -37.91
N VAL A 293 -5.09 2.86 -36.80
CA VAL A 293 -5.79 4.13 -36.59
C VAL A 293 -5.35 5.15 -37.63
N ALA A 294 -4.05 5.34 -37.85
CA ALA A 294 -3.52 6.28 -38.83
C ALA A 294 -4.02 5.97 -40.24
N ARG A 295 -4.01 4.69 -40.64
CA ARG A 295 -4.50 4.25 -41.94
C ARG A 295 -6.00 4.54 -42.12
N ARG A 296 -6.79 4.37 -41.06
CA ARG A 296 -8.23 4.68 -41.06
C ARG A 296 -8.49 6.19 -41.18
N LEU A 297 -7.71 7.02 -40.48
CA LEU A 297 -7.82 8.48 -40.55
C LEU A 297 -7.39 9.04 -41.91
N LEU A 298 -6.44 8.40 -42.59
CA LEU A 298 -5.96 8.78 -43.92
C LEU A 298 -6.84 8.26 -45.08
N GLY A 299 -8.00 7.67 -44.79
CA GLY A 299 -8.98 7.28 -45.80
C GLY A 299 -8.56 6.09 -46.69
N VAL A 300 -7.56 5.31 -46.28
CA VAL A 300 -7.13 4.12 -47.02
C VAL A 300 -8.11 2.98 -46.70
N SER A 301 -9.15 2.83 -47.51
CA SER A 301 -10.13 1.73 -47.40
C SER A 301 -9.42 0.37 -47.39
N ALA A 302 -9.92 -0.55 -46.55
CA ALA A 302 -9.42 -1.92 -46.49
C ALA A 302 -9.72 -2.62 -47.83
N ALA A 303 -8.68 -2.83 -48.64
CA ALA A 303 -8.68 -3.87 -49.66
C ALA A 303 -8.60 -5.22 -48.96
#